data_AF-A0A7Y2J4F6-F1
#
_entry.id   AF-A0A7Y2J4F6-F1
#
_cell.length_a   1.000
_cell.length_b   1.000
_cell.length_c   1.000
_cell.angle_alpha   90.00
_cell.angle_beta   90.00
_cell.angle_gamma   90.00
#
_symmetry.space_group_name_H-M   'P 1'
#
loop_
_entity.id
_entity.type
_entity.pdbx_description
1 polymer ?
#
loop_
_entity_poly.entity_id
_entity_poly.type
_entity_poly.pdbx_seq_one_letter_code
_entity_poly.pdbx_strand_id
1 'polypeptide(L)'
;MKLLLRVFSLVFLFAIVSCNVDNLNDSNLDATNKSSEDECETAFAYYEDGCFIDSGYGFNRWGWNIGPLSDGFSGSFDLYAGAGKCNTEKGEYVGTIEVNYVDGTLTVDYQAEDGYAFYETHLYAGNDEFPKNKKGKPTVAPGQYGNQNEFSEGSSSDSYTIEGLEGDIYIIAHAVVCPMEEECEADAGTIKAEADCIGDNGATITGLPGGDANVPEGYEVLYVLTKGADLVIVDASSDPSFVVDMEGLYTVHTLVYDPNTLDLSGVELGVTTGGDVYGLLIDGGGDICASLDVTGSSVEIEFCVVECVADAGSIIGNPATNCFVDGAAVFTALPQGDMFVPDGYEVLYVLTSGEELIIEAVNTEPTFEVNALGQYTIHTLVYDPATLDLSGVQIGVTTGFEVYALLIDGGGEICASLDVKGAYMLAIECD
;
A
#
# COMPACT_ATOMS: atom_id res chain seq x y z
N MET A 1 -46.93 -13.47 74.52
CA MET A 1 -46.38 -14.60 75.30
C MET A 1 -44.92 -14.79 74.87
N LYS A 2 -44.02 -14.72 75.85
CA LYS A 2 -42.57 -15.03 75.88
C LYS A 2 -42.01 -15.79 74.66
N LEU A 3 -40.99 -15.27 73.96
CA LEU A 3 -39.54 -15.33 74.31
C LEU A 3 -38.93 -16.71 74.06
N LEU A 4 -37.94 -16.78 73.16
CA LEU A 4 -36.79 -17.71 73.03
C LEU A 4 -36.45 -17.82 71.53
N LEU A 5 -35.46 -17.15 70.93
CA LEU A 5 -34.02 -17.00 71.24
C LEU A 5 -33.25 -18.35 71.24
N ARG A 6 -32.65 -18.70 70.11
CA ARG A 6 -31.18 -18.84 69.88
C ARG A 6 -30.89 -19.75 68.66
N VAL A 7 -30.32 -19.20 67.59
CA VAL A 7 -28.87 -19.18 67.22
C VAL A 7 -28.49 -20.38 66.34
N PHE A 8 -28.13 -20.11 65.08
CA PHE A 8 -26.97 -20.64 64.33
C PHE A 8 -26.96 -19.92 62.97
N SER A 9 -26.28 -18.77 62.83
CA SER A 9 -24.87 -18.62 62.43
C SER A 9 -24.60 -19.04 60.97
N LEU A 10 -24.52 -18.07 60.05
CA LEU A 10 -23.32 -17.86 59.21
C LEU A 10 -23.46 -16.61 58.31
N VAL A 11 -22.70 -15.57 58.66
CA VAL A 11 -21.94 -14.67 57.78
C VAL A 11 -22.66 -14.09 56.55
N PHE A 12 -23.19 -12.87 56.69
CA PHE A 12 -23.32 -11.92 55.58
C PHE A 12 -22.22 -10.87 55.78
N LEU A 13 -21.14 -11.00 55.00
CA LEU A 13 -19.97 -10.14 55.07
C LEU A 13 -20.32 -8.77 54.47
N PHE A 14 -20.09 -7.71 55.25
CA PHE A 14 -19.98 -6.34 54.75
C PHE A 14 -18.85 -6.27 53.73
N ALA A 15 -19.15 -5.82 52.52
CA ALA A 15 -18.16 -5.23 51.62
C ALA A 15 -18.50 -3.75 51.46
N ILE A 16 -17.80 -2.92 52.25
CA ILE A 16 -17.58 -1.52 51.93
C ILE A 16 -16.40 -1.55 50.97
N VAL A 17 -16.63 -1.35 49.67
CA VAL A 17 -15.55 -1.05 48.73
C VAL A 17 -16.02 0.00 47.73
N SER A 18 -15.42 1.17 47.89
CA SER A 18 -15.02 2.14 46.87
C SER A 18 -16.02 2.48 45.76
N CYS A 19 -16.59 3.68 45.83
CA CYS A 19 -16.66 4.50 44.63
C CYS A 19 -15.22 4.74 44.18
N ASN A 20 -14.69 3.86 43.32
CA ASN A 20 -13.55 4.25 42.52
C ASN A 20 -14.06 5.29 41.51
N VAL A 21 -13.52 6.48 41.66
CA VAL A 21 -13.30 7.40 40.55
C VAL A 21 -12.45 6.62 39.55
N ASP A 22 -13.12 5.96 38.61
CA ASP A 22 -12.44 5.59 37.38
C ASP A 22 -12.21 6.92 36.66
N ASN A 23 -10.97 7.39 36.78
CA ASN A 23 -10.33 8.27 35.81
C ASN A 23 -10.55 7.65 34.43
N LEU A 24 -11.66 8.03 33.79
CA LEU A 24 -11.72 8.01 32.35
C LEU A 24 -10.83 9.15 31.91
N ASN A 25 -9.62 8.76 31.52
CA ASN A 25 -8.71 9.57 30.75
C ASN A 25 -9.47 9.92 29.47
N ASP A 26 -10.03 11.12 29.44
CA ASP A 26 -10.66 11.72 28.26
C ASP A 26 -9.52 12.13 27.31
N SER A 27 -8.86 11.13 26.74
CA SER A 27 -7.89 11.26 25.66
C SER A 27 -8.40 10.48 24.47
N ASN A 28 -9.65 10.73 24.09
CA ASN A 28 -10.19 10.47 22.75
C ASN A 28 -11.58 11.09 22.63
N LEU A 29 -11.64 12.41 22.77
CA LEU A 29 -12.75 13.19 22.25
C LEU A 29 -12.23 13.89 21.01
N ASP A 30 -12.55 13.27 19.89
CA ASP A 30 -13.00 13.95 18.69
C ASP A 30 -11.97 14.92 18.10
N ALA A 31 -11.16 14.41 17.17
CA ALA A 31 -10.73 15.20 16.01
C ALA A 31 -11.97 15.52 15.16
N THR A 32 -12.90 16.27 15.74
CA THR A 32 -13.88 17.00 14.96
C THR A 32 -13.05 18.02 14.22
N ASN A 33 -13.04 17.90 12.89
CA ASN A 33 -12.55 18.87 11.93
C ASN A 33 -12.90 20.29 12.43
N LYS A 34 -11.92 20.90 13.10
CA LYS A 34 -12.02 22.23 13.70
C LYS A 34 -11.80 23.14 12.51
N SER A 35 -12.87 23.76 12.03
CA SER A 35 -12.79 24.67 10.90
C SER A 35 -11.58 25.59 11.07
N SER A 36 -10.73 25.65 10.05
CA SER A 36 -9.53 26.51 9.98
C SER A 36 -9.78 27.98 10.34
N GLU A 37 -11.05 28.42 10.33
CA GLU A 37 -11.50 29.72 10.84
C GLU A 37 -11.30 29.95 12.35
N ASP A 38 -11.19 28.90 13.18
CA ASP A 38 -11.05 29.03 14.65
C ASP A 38 -9.61 29.29 15.12
N GLU A 39 -8.62 29.37 14.20
CA GLU A 39 -7.21 29.68 14.52
C GLU A 39 -6.69 30.95 13.84
N CYS A 40 -7.58 31.72 13.20
CA CYS A 40 -7.21 33.00 12.62
C CYS A 40 -6.71 33.98 13.69
N GLU A 41 -5.57 34.60 13.42
CA GLU A 41 -4.92 35.55 14.32
C GLU A 41 -4.78 36.94 13.67
N THR A 42 -4.69 37.96 14.53
CA THR A 42 -4.37 39.33 14.11
C THR A 42 -2.87 39.44 13.88
N ALA A 43 -2.46 39.98 12.72
CA ALA A 43 -1.07 40.31 12.40
C ALA A 43 -0.85 41.80 12.14
N PHE A 44 0.34 42.29 12.47
CA PHE A 44 0.79 43.66 12.18
C PHE A 44 2.21 43.65 11.64
N ALA A 45 2.51 44.59 10.74
CA ALA A 45 3.87 44.78 10.25
C ALA A 45 4.75 45.35 11.36
N TYR A 46 5.89 44.73 11.61
CA TYR A 46 6.78 45.07 12.71
C TYR A 46 7.65 46.28 12.40
N TYR A 47 7.79 47.15 13.40
CA TYR A 47 8.76 48.24 13.38
C TYR A 47 9.29 48.48 14.78
N GLU A 48 10.61 48.44 14.96
CA GLU A 48 11.27 48.48 16.28
C GLU A 48 10.81 49.66 17.13
N ASP A 49 10.70 50.85 16.54
CA ASP A 49 10.31 52.08 17.22
C ASP A 49 8.79 52.39 17.16
N GLY A 50 7.99 51.45 16.63
CA GLY A 50 6.60 51.69 16.24
C GLY A 50 5.51 51.28 17.23
N CYS A 51 5.86 50.69 18.38
CA CYS A 51 4.88 50.00 19.23
C CYS A 51 3.75 50.93 19.73
N PHE A 52 2.49 50.54 19.47
CA PHE A 52 1.31 51.33 19.86
C PHE A 52 1.21 51.61 21.36
N ILE A 53 1.62 50.64 22.19
CA ILE A 53 1.47 50.73 23.65
C ILE A 53 2.46 51.75 24.23
N ASP A 54 3.61 51.94 23.57
CA ASP A 54 4.67 52.86 24.00
C ASP A 54 4.53 54.27 23.41
N SER A 55 3.59 54.47 22.48
CA SER A 55 3.31 55.75 21.80
C SER A 55 2.87 56.91 22.71
N GLY A 56 2.53 56.65 23.97
CA GLY A 56 2.02 57.67 24.91
C GLY A 56 0.55 58.06 24.73
N TYR A 57 -0.15 57.51 23.73
CA TYR A 57 -1.60 57.71 23.53
C TYR A 57 -2.49 56.82 24.40
N GLY A 58 -1.90 55.85 25.13
CA GLY A 58 -2.63 54.95 26.03
C GLY A 58 -3.46 53.89 25.31
N PHE A 59 -2.97 53.42 24.15
CA PHE A 59 -3.60 52.31 23.43
C PHE A 59 -3.41 50.99 24.17
N ASN A 60 -4.47 50.16 24.20
CA ASN A 60 -4.43 48.82 24.80
C ASN A 60 -4.15 47.71 23.77
N ARG A 61 -4.31 48.01 22.47
CA ARG A 61 -4.05 47.08 21.37
C ARG A 61 -2.57 47.13 21.04
N TRP A 62 -1.99 45.96 20.80
CA TRP A 62 -0.63 45.81 20.31
C TRP A 62 -0.58 45.96 18.78
N GLY A 63 0.62 46.18 18.25
CA GLY A 63 0.88 46.44 16.84
C GLY A 63 1.85 47.60 16.70
N TRP A 64 2.21 47.91 15.46
CA TRP A 64 3.22 48.93 15.17
C TRP A 64 2.77 49.91 14.11
N ASN A 65 3.21 51.16 14.28
CA ASN A 65 3.18 52.17 13.23
C ASN A 65 4.56 52.23 12.60
N ILE A 66 4.62 52.43 11.29
CA ILE A 66 5.85 52.55 10.54
C ILE A 66 5.97 53.99 10.06
N GLY A 67 7.08 54.64 10.40
CA GLY A 67 7.40 55.98 9.93
C GLY A 67 8.14 56.82 10.97
N PRO A 68 8.41 58.11 10.66
CA PRO A 68 8.05 58.77 9.40
C PRO A 68 8.82 58.21 8.20
N LEU A 69 8.12 58.01 7.08
CA LEU A 69 8.67 57.61 5.79
C LEU A 69 8.73 58.85 4.88
N SER A 70 9.92 59.21 4.42
CA SER A 70 10.12 60.29 3.46
C SER A 70 9.94 59.80 2.02
N ASP A 71 9.64 60.73 1.11
CA ASP A 71 9.57 60.45 -0.33
C ASP A 71 10.90 59.85 -0.84
N GLY A 72 10.79 58.80 -1.66
CA GLY A 72 11.92 57.96 -2.08
C GLY A 72 12.16 56.72 -1.21
N PHE A 73 11.33 56.46 -0.19
CA PHE A 73 11.48 55.29 0.68
C PHE A 73 11.11 53.99 -0.06
N SER A 74 11.95 52.96 0.09
CA SER A 74 11.67 51.59 -0.32
C SER A 74 12.25 50.64 0.72
N GLY A 75 11.45 49.67 1.18
CA GLY A 75 11.84 48.72 2.21
C GLY A 75 10.79 47.63 2.43
N SER A 76 11.15 46.62 3.22
CA SER A 76 10.25 45.53 3.61
C SER A 76 10.14 45.44 5.13
N PHE A 77 8.98 45.00 5.61
CA PHE A 77 8.70 44.78 7.03
C PHE A 77 8.00 43.44 7.23
N ASP A 78 8.47 42.68 8.22
CA ASP A 78 7.89 41.39 8.60
C ASP A 78 6.51 41.57 9.24
N LEU A 79 5.57 40.67 8.93
CA LEU A 79 4.27 40.57 9.58
C LEU A 79 4.34 39.53 10.70
N TYR A 80 3.93 39.91 11.91
CA TYR A 80 3.82 38.98 13.04
C TYR A 80 2.38 38.86 13.53
N ALA A 81 1.86 37.63 13.54
CA ALA A 81 0.58 37.27 14.14
C ALA A 81 0.72 37.02 15.65
N GLY A 82 -0.29 37.40 16.44
CA GLY A 82 -0.33 37.06 17.86
C GLY A 82 0.76 37.70 18.74
N ALA A 83 1.51 38.68 18.24
CA ALA A 83 2.65 39.34 18.92
C ALA A 83 2.22 40.32 20.04
N GLY A 84 1.42 39.80 20.98
CA GLY A 84 0.83 40.56 22.08
C GLY A 84 1.86 41.37 22.86
N LYS A 85 1.50 42.62 23.17
CA LYS A 85 2.38 43.62 23.80
C LYS A 85 3.62 43.99 22.98
N CYS A 86 3.52 43.90 21.65
CA CYS A 86 4.62 44.19 20.73
C CYS A 86 5.84 43.29 20.95
N ASN A 87 5.63 42.03 21.33
CA ASN A 87 6.72 41.07 21.55
C ASN A 87 6.72 40.04 20.41
N THR A 88 7.68 40.16 19.50
CA THR A 88 7.86 39.26 18.36
C THR A 88 8.37 37.88 18.76
N GLU A 89 9.04 37.71 19.91
CA GLU A 89 9.43 36.39 20.44
C GLU A 89 8.21 35.54 20.87
N LYS A 90 7.04 36.17 20.97
CA LYS A 90 5.76 35.51 21.27
C LYS A 90 4.78 35.53 20.10
N GLY A 91 5.16 36.19 19.02
CA GLY A 91 4.39 36.22 17.79
C GLY A 91 4.92 35.18 16.82
N GLU A 92 4.05 34.79 15.90
CA GLU A 92 4.41 33.93 14.78
C GLU A 92 4.68 34.82 13.57
N TYR A 93 5.75 34.52 12.82
CA TYR A 93 6.02 35.22 11.56
C TYR A 93 5.09 34.63 10.49
N VAL A 94 4.34 35.49 9.80
CA VAL A 94 3.25 35.07 8.89
C VAL A 94 3.33 35.72 7.51
N GLY A 95 4.44 36.38 7.20
CA GLY A 95 4.69 37.00 5.90
C GLY A 95 5.39 38.34 5.99
N THR A 96 5.31 39.12 4.92
CA THR A 96 5.96 40.43 4.80
C THR A 96 5.06 41.45 4.11
N ILE A 97 5.41 42.72 4.27
CA ILE A 97 4.97 43.79 3.36
C ILE A 97 6.18 44.42 2.66
N GLU A 98 6.05 44.69 1.37
CA GLU A 98 6.97 45.54 0.62
C GLU A 98 6.35 46.93 0.46
N VAL A 99 7.10 47.96 0.83
CA VAL A 99 6.64 49.35 0.89
C VAL A 99 7.49 50.19 -0.04
N ASN A 100 6.84 50.94 -0.93
CA ASN A 100 7.49 51.88 -1.85
C ASN A 100 6.73 53.21 -1.85
N TYR A 101 7.38 54.31 -1.47
CA TYR A 101 6.79 55.65 -1.43
C TYR A 101 7.60 56.63 -2.28
N VAL A 102 7.09 57.00 -3.45
CA VAL A 102 7.79 57.84 -4.43
C VAL A 102 6.81 58.78 -5.10
N ASP A 103 7.21 60.05 -5.26
CA ASP A 103 6.44 61.10 -5.93
C ASP A 103 5.00 61.23 -5.39
N GLY A 104 4.84 61.14 -4.06
CA GLY A 104 3.53 61.23 -3.40
C GLY A 104 2.61 60.03 -3.63
N THR A 105 3.15 58.92 -4.15
CA THR A 105 2.44 57.65 -4.36
C THR A 105 3.05 56.56 -3.49
N LEU A 106 2.24 55.95 -2.64
CA LEU A 106 2.59 54.82 -1.79
C LEU A 106 2.03 53.54 -2.38
N THR A 107 2.89 52.54 -2.60
CA THR A 107 2.51 51.16 -2.87
C THR A 107 2.90 50.28 -1.68
N VAL A 108 1.98 49.43 -1.24
CA VAL A 108 2.23 48.42 -0.20
C VAL A 108 1.72 47.07 -0.68
N ASP A 109 2.65 46.14 -0.86
CA ASP A 109 2.38 44.78 -1.32
C ASP A 109 2.51 43.81 -0.14
N TYR A 110 1.43 43.11 0.20
CA TYR A 110 1.39 42.08 1.22
C TYR A 110 1.71 40.73 0.59
N GLN A 111 2.54 39.93 1.28
CA GLN A 111 2.85 38.55 0.93
C GLN A 111 2.74 37.68 2.18
N ALA A 112 1.87 36.67 2.16
CA ALA A 112 1.77 35.69 3.23
C ALA A 112 2.97 34.73 3.16
N GLU A 113 3.38 34.21 4.31
CA GLU A 113 4.32 33.07 4.35
C GLU A 113 3.60 31.77 3.96
N ASP A 114 4.35 30.80 3.43
CA ASP A 114 3.80 29.48 3.11
C ASP A 114 3.10 28.86 4.33
N GLY A 115 1.93 28.24 4.10
CA GLY A 115 1.06 27.74 5.16
C GLY A 115 0.15 28.80 5.80
N TYR A 116 0.14 30.05 5.32
CA TYR A 116 -0.77 31.10 5.78
C TYR A 116 -1.50 31.79 4.63
N ALA A 117 -2.70 32.31 4.93
CA ALA A 117 -3.46 33.14 4.01
C ALA A 117 -4.09 34.35 4.72
N PHE A 118 -4.18 35.46 4.01
CA PHE A 118 -4.88 36.67 4.45
C PHE A 118 -6.38 36.56 4.18
N TYR A 119 -7.20 36.78 5.21
CA TYR A 119 -8.66 36.86 5.08
C TYR A 119 -9.15 38.30 5.13
N GLU A 120 -8.39 39.17 5.79
CA GLU A 120 -8.61 40.61 5.74
C GLU A 120 -7.26 41.32 5.74
N THR A 121 -7.14 42.39 4.99
CA THR A 121 -5.99 43.31 5.07
C THR A 121 -6.50 44.72 5.33
N HIS A 122 -5.73 45.51 6.06
CA HIS A 122 -6.08 46.88 6.41
C HIS A 122 -4.81 47.75 6.37
N LEU A 123 -4.88 48.87 5.65
CA LEU A 123 -3.76 49.80 5.53
C LEU A 123 -4.16 51.22 5.89
N TYR A 124 -3.46 51.80 6.87
CA TYR A 124 -3.45 53.24 7.10
C TYR A 124 -2.25 53.85 6.39
N ALA A 125 -2.45 55.02 5.78
CA ALA A 125 -1.38 55.90 5.31
C ALA A 125 -1.77 57.37 5.50
N GLY A 126 -0.92 58.17 6.10
CA GLY A 126 -1.17 59.61 6.28
C GLY A 126 -0.05 60.36 6.98
N ASN A 127 -0.18 61.67 7.11
CA ASN A 127 0.85 62.51 7.75
C ASN A 127 0.84 62.50 9.28
N ASP A 128 -0.28 62.10 9.89
CA ASP A 128 -0.37 61.91 11.33
C ASP A 128 0.16 60.50 11.67
N GLU A 129 0.81 60.35 12.82
CA GLU A 129 1.33 59.06 13.31
C GLU A 129 0.24 57.98 13.45
N PHE A 130 -1.01 58.40 13.72
CA PHE A 130 -2.16 57.52 13.88
C PHE A 130 -3.40 58.08 13.19
N PRO A 131 -4.28 57.22 12.64
CA PRO A 131 -5.58 57.65 12.14
C PRO A 131 -6.43 58.23 13.26
N LYS A 132 -7.40 59.06 12.90
CA LYS A 132 -8.36 59.65 13.83
C LYS A 132 -9.73 58.99 13.65
N ASN A 133 -10.35 58.60 14.76
CA ASN A 133 -11.73 58.11 14.73
C ASN A 133 -12.73 59.23 14.40
N LYS A 134 -14.02 58.89 14.27
CA LYS A 134 -15.12 59.84 13.99
C LYS A 134 -15.23 61.03 14.95
N LYS A 135 -14.57 60.99 16.12
CA LYS A 135 -14.54 62.07 17.13
C LYS A 135 -13.21 62.86 17.11
N GLY A 136 -12.35 62.63 16.12
CA GLY A 136 -11.05 63.30 15.97
C GLY A 136 -9.96 62.80 16.92
N LYS A 137 -10.17 61.68 17.65
CA LYS A 137 -9.15 61.12 18.55
C LYS A 137 -8.31 60.07 17.83
N PRO A 138 -6.99 59.99 18.08
CA PRO A 138 -6.13 58.93 17.59
C PRO A 138 -6.70 57.52 17.87
N THR A 139 -6.51 56.59 16.95
CA THR A 139 -7.02 55.21 17.03
C THR A 139 -6.08 54.23 16.32
N VAL A 140 -6.05 52.99 16.80
CA VAL A 140 -5.30 51.84 16.23
C VAL A 140 -6.24 50.69 15.89
N ALA A 141 -7.50 51.01 15.59
CA ALA A 141 -8.51 50.03 15.24
C ALA A 141 -8.45 49.80 13.72
N PRO A 142 -8.19 48.57 13.23
CA PRO A 142 -8.00 48.29 11.80
C PRO A 142 -9.12 48.81 10.90
N GLY A 143 -10.38 48.59 11.28
CA GLY A 143 -11.54 49.13 10.55
C GLY A 143 -11.68 50.67 10.54
N GLN A 144 -10.68 51.42 11.01
CA GLN A 144 -10.60 52.88 10.93
C GLN A 144 -9.39 53.35 10.09
N TYR A 145 -8.67 52.45 9.41
CA TYR A 145 -7.46 52.76 8.66
C TYR A 145 -7.74 53.37 7.28
N GLY A 146 -8.93 53.13 6.73
CA GLY A 146 -9.42 53.78 5.51
C GLY A 146 -9.25 52.95 4.23
N ASN A 147 -8.29 52.02 4.21
CA ASN A 147 -8.11 51.04 3.13
C ASN A 147 -8.23 49.64 3.71
N GLN A 148 -9.05 48.79 3.08
CA GLN A 148 -9.31 47.42 3.52
C GLN A 148 -9.79 46.55 2.37
N ASN A 149 -9.41 45.27 2.41
CA ASN A 149 -9.87 44.20 1.53
C ASN A 149 -10.24 42.99 2.39
N GLU A 150 -11.20 42.18 1.93
CA GLU A 150 -11.67 40.95 2.59
C GLU A 150 -11.68 39.81 1.54
N PHE A 151 -11.26 38.61 1.95
CA PHE A 151 -11.09 37.43 1.10
C PHE A 151 -11.83 36.24 1.73
N SER A 152 -12.83 35.69 1.05
CA SER A 152 -13.66 34.60 1.59
C SER A 152 -12.96 33.24 1.62
N GLU A 153 -11.96 33.04 0.76
CA GLU A 153 -11.20 31.78 0.64
C GLU A 153 -9.74 31.96 1.09
N GLY A 154 -9.41 33.10 1.71
CA GLY A 154 -8.04 33.52 1.93
C GLY A 154 -7.36 34.04 0.65
N SER A 155 -6.25 34.73 0.80
CA SER A 155 -5.37 35.17 -0.29
C SER A 155 -3.92 35.14 0.17
N SER A 156 -3.01 34.65 -0.68
CA SER A 156 -1.57 34.68 -0.38
C SER A 156 -0.94 36.06 -0.55
N SER A 157 -1.65 37.00 -1.19
CA SER A 157 -1.14 38.36 -1.43
C SER A 157 -2.24 39.41 -1.51
N ASP A 158 -1.87 40.67 -1.32
CA ASP A 158 -2.72 41.83 -1.56
C ASP A 158 -1.87 43.07 -1.89
N SER A 159 -2.45 44.09 -2.52
CA SER A 159 -1.73 45.31 -2.87
C SER A 159 -2.59 46.56 -2.72
N TYR A 160 -2.01 47.60 -2.13
CA TYR A 160 -2.60 48.92 -2.04
C TYR A 160 -1.76 49.93 -2.80
N THR A 161 -2.40 50.81 -3.56
CA THR A 161 -1.78 52.00 -4.15
C THR A 161 -2.54 53.25 -3.70
N ILE A 162 -1.86 54.16 -3.02
CA ILE A 162 -2.41 55.39 -2.45
C ILE A 162 -1.66 56.59 -3.03
N GLU A 163 -2.39 57.43 -3.75
CA GLU A 163 -1.84 58.63 -4.40
C GLU A 163 -2.19 59.91 -3.61
N GLY A 164 -1.45 60.99 -3.87
CA GLY A 164 -1.74 62.32 -3.35
C GLY A 164 -1.29 62.55 -1.91
N LEU A 165 -0.29 61.79 -1.46
CA LEU A 165 0.39 62.01 -0.19
C LEU A 165 1.46 63.10 -0.36
N GLU A 166 1.71 63.87 0.70
CA GLU A 166 2.69 64.96 0.68
C GLU A 166 3.60 64.89 1.89
N GLY A 167 4.91 65.07 1.72
CA GLY A 167 5.87 65.09 2.82
C GLY A 167 6.06 63.72 3.48
N ASP A 168 6.46 63.73 4.75
CA ASP A 168 6.65 62.51 5.54
C ASP A 168 5.29 61.89 5.91
N ILE A 169 5.21 60.56 5.78
CA ILE A 169 3.99 59.79 6.08
C ILE A 169 4.26 58.72 7.13
N TYR A 170 3.19 58.23 7.75
CA TYR A 170 3.16 57.06 8.60
C TYR A 170 2.19 56.05 8.01
N ILE A 171 2.51 54.77 8.16
CA ILE A 171 1.64 53.68 7.74
C ILE A 171 1.37 52.72 8.90
N ILE A 172 0.24 52.04 8.84
CA ILE A 172 -0.06 50.90 9.70
C ILE A 172 -0.62 49.79 8.81
N ALA A 173 0.08 48.67 8.75
CA ALA A 173 -0.32 47.49 8.02
C ALA A 173 -0.80 46.40 8.99
N HIS A 174 -2.00 45.91 8.74
CA HIS A 174 -2.67 44.90 9.56
C HIS A 174 -3.29 43.84 8.65
N ALA A 175 -3.25 42.58 9.09
CA ALA A 175 -3.96 41.49 8.45
C ALA A 175 -4.67 40.60 9.47
N VAL A 176 -5.77 39.96 9.05
CA VAL A 176 -6.30 38.76 9.69
C VAL A 176 -5.74 37.59 8.91
N VAL A 177 -4.96 36.74 9.57
CA VAL A 177 -4.21 35.65 8.95
C VAL A 177 -4.64 34.34 9.58
N CYS A 178 -4.91 33.32 8.76
CA CYS A 178 -5.24 31.99 9.24
C CYS A 178 -4.22 31.00 8.69
N PRO A 179 -3.91 29.91 9.42
CA PRO A 179 -3.21 28.77 8.85
C PRO A 179 -4.01 28.25 7.65
N MET A 180 -3.33 28.00 6.55
CA MET A 180 -3.88 27.31 5.39
C MET A 180 -3.36 25.88 5.44
N GLU A 181 -4.25 24.91 5.66
CA GLU A 181 -3.87 23.51 5.48
C GLU A 181 -3.62 23.28 3.98
N GLU A 182 -2.40 22.85 3.64
CA GLU A 182 -2.12 22.33 2.31
C GLU A 182 -2.86 21.00 2.16
N GLU A 183 -4.02 21.03 1.51
CA GLU A 183 -4.67 19.78 1.10
C GLU A 183 -3.75 19.10 0.07
N CYS A 184 -3.30 17.89 0.38
CA CYS A 184 -2.50 17.13 -0.56
C CYS A 184 -3.41 16.62 -1.68
N GLU A 185 -3.31 17.25 -2.85
CA GLU A 185 -4.11 16.87 -4.03
C GLU A 185 -3.73 15.49 -4.60
N ALA A 186 -2.57 14.95 -4.24
CA ALA A 186 -2.14 13.64 -4.72
C ALA A 186 -3.08 12.54 -4.22
N ASP A 187 -3.55 11.69 -5.14
CA ASP A 187 -4.39 10.52 -4.83
C ASP A 187 -3.86 9.30 -5.60
N ALA A 188 -3.54 8.23 -4.88
CA ALA A 188 -3.03 6.98 -5.44
C ALA A 188 -4.07 6.19 -6.24
N GLY A 189 -5.35 6.52 -6.09
CA GLY A 189 -6.45 5.76 -6.65
C GLY A 189 -6.50 4.34 -6.12
N THR A 190 -7.23 3.50 -6.84
CA THR A 190 -7.37 2.07 -6.53
C THR A 190 -6.55 1.22 -7.50
N ILE A 191 -6.15 0.03 -7.04
CA ILE A 191 -5.53 -0.98 -7.89
C ILE A 191 -6.21 -2.34 -7.69
N LYS A 192 -6.19 -3.16 -8.73
CA LYS A 192 -6.58 -4.58 -8.66
C LYS A 192 -5.40 -5.45 -9.07
N ALA A 193 -4.99 -6.39 -8.22
CA ALA A 193 -3.97 -7.36 -8.54
C ALA A 193 -4.59 -8.66 -9.07
N GLU A 194 -3.95 -9.22 -10.07
CA GLU A 194 -4.25 -10.54 -10.63
C GLU A 194 -2.93 -11.31 -10.81
N ALA A 195 -2.95 -12.60 -10.56
CA ALA A 195 -1.80 -13.45 -10.72
C ALA A 195 -2.23 -14.88 -11.06
N ASP A 196 -1.38 -15.58 -11.81
CA ASP A 196 -1.45 -17.03 -11.96
C ASP A 196 -0.60 -17.72 -10.88
N CYS A 197 -0.75 -19.04 -10.75
CA CYS A 197 0.12 -19.86 -9.91
C CYS A 197 1.58 -19.90 -10.43
N ILE A 198 2.51 -20.34 -9.58
CA ILE A 198 3.93 -20.44 -9.92
C ILE A 198 4.15 -21.63 -10.88
N GLY A 199 4.62 -21.34 -12.09
CA GLY A 199 5.14 -22.33 -13.05
C GLY A 199 6.66 -22.30 -13.16
N ASP A 200 7.21 -22.86 -14.25
CA ASP A 200 8.66 -23.00 -14.46
C ASP A 200 9.45 -21.67 -14.47
N ASN A 201 8.78 -20.55 -14.78
CA ASN A 201 9.40 -19.22 -14.87
C ASN A 201 8.96 -18.28 -13.74
N GLY A 202 8.37 -18.80 -12.67
CA GLY A 202 7.71 -18.00 -11.64
C GLY A 202 6.24 -17.71 -11.95
N ALA A 203 5.59 -16.94 -11.09
CA ALA A 203 4.29 -16.33 -11.29
C ALA A 203 4.45 -14.84 -11.61
N THR A 204 3.65 -14.33 -12.53
CA THR A 204 3.58 -12.88 -12.79
C THR A 204 2.39 -12.30 -12.06
N ILE A 205 2.65 -11.37 -11.14
CA ILE A 205 1.64 -10.53 -10.50
C ILE A 205 1.47 -9.27 -11.33
N THR A 206 0.26 -9.04 -11.85
CA THR A 206 -0.09 -7.84 -12.62
C THR A 206 -1.05 -6.98 -11.81
N GLY A 207 -0.70 -5.70 -11.62
CA GLY A 207 -1.60 -4.68 -11.10
C GLY A 207 -2.34 -3.98 -12.22
N LEU A 208 -3.64 -3.76 -12.04
CA LEU A 208 -4.55 -3.09 -12.94
C LEU A 208 -5.04 -1.81 -12.24
N PRO A 209 -4.46 -0.63 -12.55
CA PRO A 209 -4.90 0.63 -11.97
C PRO A 209 -6.36 0.94 -12.31
N GLY A 210 -7.12 1.48 -11.35
CA GLY A 210 -8.53 1.83 -11.49
C GLY A 210 -8.79 3.02 -12.41
N GLY A 211 -7.77 3.84 -12.68
CA GLY A 211 -7.87 5.06 -13.49
C GLY A 211 -8.49 6.24 -12.73
N ASP A 212 -8.53 6.14 -11.41
CA ASP A 212 -9.08 7.10 -10.45
C ASP A 212 -7.99 7.86 -9.67
N ALA A 213 -6.71 7.60 -9.93
CA ALA A 213 -5.59 8.33 -9.35
C ALA A 213 -5.59 9.81 -9.80
N ASN A 214 -5.30 10.73 -8.87
CA ASN A 214 -5.01 12.13 -9.14
C ASN A 214 -3.50 12.35 -9.04
N VAL A 215 -2.86 12.72 -10.15
CA VAL A 215 -1.40 12.93 -10.23
C VAL A 215 -1.14 14.40 -10.53
N PRO A 216 -0.78 15.21 -9.53
CA PRO A 216 -0.48 16.64 -9.73
C PRO A 216 0.71 16.86 -10.67
N GLU A 217 0.86 18.08 -11.17
CA GLU A 217 2.00 18.44 -12.00
C GLU A 217 3.32 18.27 -11.22
N GLY A 218 4.29 17.54 -11.79
CA GLY A 218 5.57 17.24 -11.16
C GLY A 218 5.60 15.93 -10.35
N TYR A 219 4.45 15.31 -10.10
CA TYR A 219 4.36 14.03 -9.39
C TYR A 219 4.57 12.84 -10.34
N GLU A 220 4.98 11.72 -9.76
CA GLU A 220 5.19 10.43 -10.43
C GLU A 220 4.31 9.33 -9.80
N VAL A 221 4.08 8.27 -10.58
CA VAL A 221 3.39 7.05 -10.11
C VAL A 221 4.41 5.92 -10.00
N LEU A 222 4.43 5.25 -8.85
CA LEU A 222 5.23 4.05 -8.60
C LEU A 222 4.34 2.94 -8.07
N TYR A 223 4.54 1.71 -8.55
CA TYR A 223 3.85 0.54 -8.03
C TYR A 223 4.79 -0.25 -7.13
N VAL A 224 4.31 -0.59 -5.94
CA VAL A 224 5.11 -1.25 -4.91
C VAL A 224 4.53 -2.62 -4.63
N LEU A 225 5.37 -3.65 -4.69
CA LEU A 225 5.00 -5.01 -4.30
C LEU A 225 5.48 -5.27 -2.87
N THR A 226 4.55 -5.64 -2.00
CA THR A 226 4.85 -6.04 -0.62
C THR A 226 4.52 -7.51 -0.38
N LYS A 227 5.15 -8.11 0.64
CA LYS A 227 4.95 -9.51 1.03
C LYS A 227 4.57 -9.63 2.50
N GLY A 228 3.57 -10.47 2.78
CA GLY A 228 3.14 -10.86 4.12
C GLY A 228 2.37 -9.77 4.88
N ALA A 229 2.00 -10.07 6.12
CA ALA A 229 1.17 -9.19 6.95
C ALA A 229 1.86 -7.89 7.36
N ASP A 230 3.19 -7.89 7.43
CA ASP A 230 3.98 -6.71 7.78
C ASP A 230 4.23 -5.79 6.56
N LEU A 231 3.72 -6.16 5.37
CA LEU A 231 3.85 -5.40 4.12
C LEU A 231 5.31 -5.02 3.80
N VAL A 232 6.23 -5.98 3.94
CA VAL A 232 7.64 -5.78 3.60
C VAL A 232 7.77 -5.56 2.10
N ILE A 233 8.38 -4.44 1.69
CA ILE A 233 8.58 -4.09 0.28
C ILE A 233 9.60 -5.06 -0.32
N VAL A 234 9.20 -5.77 -1.37
CA VAL A 234 10.06 -6.77 -2.05
C VAL A 234 10.40 -6.37 -3.48
N ASP A 235 9.60 -5.52 -4.11
CA ASP A 235 9.88 -4.97 -5.44
C ASP A 235 9.15 -3.64 -5.66
N ALA A 236 9.61 -2.84 -6.61
CA ALA A 236 8.95 -1.59 -7.02
C ALA A 236 9.26 -1.26 -8.49
N SER A 237 8.25 -0.78 -9.21
CA SER A 237 8.35 -0.53 -10.65
C SER A 237 7.37 0.54 -11.12
N SER A 238 7.71 1.27 -12.18
CA SER A 238 6.78 2.18 -12.86
C SER A 238 5.73 1.44 -13.70
N ASP A 239 5.98 0.17 -14.01
CA ASP A 239 5.03 -0.74 -14.65
C ASP A 239 4.52 -1.76 -13.60
N PRO A 240 3.21 -1.93 -13.41
CA PRO A 240 2.64 -2.79 -12.37
C PRO A 240 2.70 -4.28 -12.75
N SER A 241 3.89 -4.81 -12.96
CA SER A 241 4.13 -6.21 -13.35
C SER A 241 5.37 -6.73 -12.66
N PHE A 242 5.21 -7.79 -11.87
CA PHE A 242 6.24 -8.33 -10.99
C PHE A 242 6.34 -9.84 -11.15
N VAL A 243 7.55 -10.39 -11.19
CA VAL A 243 7.77 -11.85 -11.26
C VAL A 243 8.21 -12.34 -9.89
N VAL A 244 7.51 -13.37 -9.38
CA VAL A 244 7.81 -13.99 -8.08
C VAL A 244 7.99 -15.50 -8.22
N ASP A 245 8.85 -16.08 -7.39
CA ASP A 245 9.23 -17.50 -7.42
C ASP A 245 8.98 -18.22 -6.08
N MET A 246 8.34 -17.54 -5.14
CA MET A 246 8.02 -18.06 -3.82
C MET A 246 6.54 -17.89 -3.51
N GLU A 247 5.98 -18.88 -2.84
CA GLU A 247 4.60 -18.82 -2.35
C GLU A 247 4.41 -17.72 -1.29
N GLY A 248 3.13 -17.35 -1.11
CA GLY A 248 2.64 -16.52 -0.03
C GLY A 248 1.72 -15.39 -0.48
N LEU A 249 1.32 -14.59 0.50
CA LEU A 249 0.49 -13.41 0.30
C LEU A 249 1.34 -12.22 -0.17
N TYR A 250 1.00 -11.70 -1.34
CA TYR A 250 1.58 -10.49 -1.91
C TYR A 250 0.52 -9.41 -2.06
N THR A 251 0.91 -8.14 -1.92
CA THR A 251 0.01 -7.00 -2.10
C THR A 251 0.65 -5.98 -3.03
N VAL A 252 -0.07 -5.54 -4.05
CA VAL A 252 0.35 -4.46 -4.94
C VAL A 252 -0.28 -3.17 -4.45
N HIS A 253 0.53 -2.12 -4.34
CA HIS A 253 0.13 -0.77 -3.95
C HIS A 253 0.48 0.23 -5.05
N THR A 254 -0.27 1.32 -5.13
CA THR A 254 0.06 2.50 -5.94
C THR A 254 0.59 3.59 -5.01
N LEU A 255 1.67 4.26 -5.41
CA LEU A 255 2.23 5.44 -4.76
C LEU A 255 2.24 6.59 -5.78
N VAL A 256 1.66 7.73 -5.41
CA VAL A 256 1.73 8.99 -6.16
C VAL A 256 2.52 9.99 -5.33
N TYR A 257 3.66 10.45 -5.83
CA TYR A 257 4.62 11.22 -5.03
C TYR A 257 5.37 12.27 -5.87
N ASP A 258 5.84 13.35 -5.24
CA ASP A 258 6.81 14.27 -5.85
C ASP A 258 8.25 13.79 -5.53
N PRO A 259 9.06 13.46 -6.55
CA PRO A 259 10.44 12.99 -6.34
C PRO A 259 11.38 14.06 -5.76
N ASN A 260 10.97 15.33 -5.71
CA ASN A 260 11.74 16.40 -5.07
C ASN A 260 11.52 16.49 -3.56
N THR A 261 10.41 15.93 -3.05
CA THR A 261 10.04 15.99 -1.63
C THR A 261 10.14 14.63 -0.94
N LEU A 262 9.80 13.53 -1.64
CA LEU A 262 9.93 12.17 -1.11
C LEU A 262 11.18 11.46 -1.66
N ASP A 263 12.20 11.32 -0.81
CA ASP A 263 13.42 10.57 -1.13
C ASP A 263 13.25 9.07 -0.85
N LEU A 264 13.11 8.28 -1.92
CA LEU A 264 13.01 6.82 -1.85
C LEU A 264 14.36 6.10 -1.79
N SER A 265 15.49 6.81 -1.81
CA SER A 265 16.83 6.17 -1.76
C SER A 265 17.12 5.44 -0.44
N GLY A 266 16.33 5.72 0.61
CA GLY A 266 16.38 5.03 1.90
C GLY A 266 15.63 3.69 1.94
N VAL A 267 14.88 3.32 0.88
CA VAL A 267 14.12 2.07 0.83
C VAL A 267 15.07 0.89 0.55
N GLU A 268 15.14 -0.04 1.50
CA GLU A 268 15.89 -1.29 1.36
C GLU A 268 14.91 -2.46 1.14
N LEU A 269 14.96 -3.07 -0.04
CA LEU A 269 14.10 -4.20 -0.40
C LEU A 269 14.33 -5.39 0.55
N GLY A 270 13.24 -6.00 0.99
CA GLY A 270 13.23 -7.09 1.97
C GLY A 270 13.38 -6.62 3.42
N VAL A 271 13.46 -5.31 3.67
CA VAL A 271 13.62 -4.73 5.02
C VAL A 271 12.57 -3.65 5.29
N THR A 272 12.50 -2.63 4.44
CA THR A 272 11.56 -1.52 4.58
C THR A 272 10.12 -1.99 4.34
N THR A 273 9.19 -1.51 5.17
CA THR A 273 7.75 -1.84 5.04
C THR A 273 6.98 -0.72 4.35
N GLY A 274 5.82 -1.03 3.78
CA GLY A 274 4.88 -0.02 3.30
C GLY A 274 4.43 0.95 4.40
N GLY A 275 4.37 0.48 5.65
CA GLY A 275 4.07 1.32 6.82
C GLY A 275 5.16 2.36 7.12
N ASP A 276 6.44 2.02 6.91
CA ASP A 276 7.55 2.97 7.08
C ASP A 276 7.47 4.12 6.07
N VAL A 277 7.11 3.80 4.81
CA VAL A 277 6.90 4.82 3.77
C VAL A 277 5.65 5.66 4.07
N TYR A 278 4.55 5.00 4.46
CA TYR A 278 3.30 5.70 4.83
C TYR A 278 3.50 6.70 5.96
N GLY A 279 4.29 6.37 6.98
CA GLY A 279 4.58 7.27 8.10
C GLY A 279 5.36 8.56 7.74
N LEU A 280 5.89 8.66 6.52
CA LEU A 280 6.49 9.90 6.01
C LEU A 280 5.45 10.86 5.41
N LEU A 281 4.28 10.32 5.03
CA LEU A 281 3.24 11.05 4.31
C LEU A 281 2.31 11.78 5.28
N ILE A 282 1.69 12.88 4.83
CA ILE A 282 0.70 13.63 5.63
C ILE A 282 -0.38 12.71 6.20
N ASP A 283 -0.92 11.81 5.39
CA ASP A 283 -1.94 10.85 5.81
C ASP A 283 -1.46 9.89 6.90
N GLY A 284 -0.17 9.56 6.92
CA GLY A 284 0.46 8.73 7.94
C GLY A 284 1.02 9.50 9.13
N GLY A 285 0.81 10.83 9.19
CA GLY A 285 1.29 11.72 10.25
C GLY A 285 2.68 12.30 10.03
N GLY A 286 3.23 12.22 8.82
CA GLY A 286 4.41 12.97 8.38
C GLY A 286 4.04 14.32 7.75
N ASP A 287 4.97 14.91 7.00
CA ASP A 287 4.84 16.27 6.44
C ASP A 287 4.93 16.28 4.90
N ILE A 288 5.05 15.12 4.25
CA ILE A 288 5.23 15.03 2.79
C ILE A 288 3.88 14.81 2.10
N CYS A 289 3.53 15.70 1.16
CA CYS A 289 2.41 15.47 0.26
C CYS A 289 2.75 14.38 -0.76
N ALA A 290 2.18 13.20 -0.54
CA ALA A 290 2.12 12.06 -1.45
C ALA A 290 0.98 11.15 -0.97
N SER A 291 0.50 10.29 -1.85
CA SER A 291 -0.57 9.34 -1.52
C SER A 291 -0.10 7.91 -1.78
N LEU A 292 -0.37 7.02 -0.83
CA LEU A 292 -0.15 5.58 -0.94
C LEU A 292 -1.50 4.87 -0.83
N ASP A 293 -1.81 3.97 -1.77
CA ASP A 293 -2.93 3.04 -1.61
C ASP A 293 -2.57 2.02 -0.51
N VAL A 294 -2.82 2.39 0.75
CA VAL A 294 -2.48 1.58 1.93
C VAL A 294 -3.24 0.25 1.93
N THR A 295 -4.43 0.21 1.35
CA THR A 295 -5.22 -1.02 1.25
C THR A 295 -4.59 -1.96 0.21
N GLY A 296 -4.20 -1.40 -0.93
CA GLY A 296 -3.65 -2.13 -2.06
C GLY A 296 -4.58 -3.22 -2.57
N SER A 297 -4.00 -4.15 -3.33
CA SER A 297 -4.70 -5.35 -3.80
C SER A 297 -3.86 -6.59 -3.59
N SER A 298 -4.40 -7.52 -2.79
CA SER A 298 -3.68 -8.72 -2.38
C SER A 298 -4.01 -9.93 -3.25
N VAL A 299 -2.99 -10.75 -3.52
CA VAL A 299 -3.08 -12.04 -4.20
C VAL A 299 -2.30 -13.08 -3.42
N GLU A 300 -2.86 -14.29 -3.32
CA GLU A 300 -2.16 -15.45 -2.76
C GLU A 300 -1.48 -16.20 -3.91
N ILE A 301 -0.18 -16.46 -3.77
CA ILE A 301 0.61 -17.17 -4.76
C ILE A 301 0.92 -18.58 -4.25
N GLU A 302 0.61 -19.58 -5.07
CA GLU A 302 0.83 -21.01 -4.83
C GLU A 302 1.43 -21.68 -6.07
N PHE A 303 2.06 -22.85 -5.93
CA PHE A 303 2.52 -23.63 -7.09
C PHE A 303 1.37 -24.14 -7.96
N CYS A 304 1.56 -24.13 -9.27
CA CYS A 304 0.59 -24.72 -10.18
C CYS A 304 0.50 -26.24 -9.96
N VAL A 305 -0.70 -26.72 -9.63
CA VAL A 305 -0.98 -28.15 -9.59
C VAL A 305 -1.34 -28.61 -11.00
N VAL A 306 -0.46 -29.37 -11.64
CA VAL A 306 -0.78 -30.02 -12.92
C VAL A 306 -1.56 -31.30 -12.60
N GLU A 307 -2.88 -31.27 -12.81
CA GLU A 307 -3.67 -32.50 -12.76
C GLU A 307 -3.19 -33.46 -13.86
N CYS A 308 -2.73 -34.65 -13.45
CA CYS A 308 -2.33 -35.66 -14.41
C CYS A 308 -3.57 -36.30 -15.04
N VAL A 309 -3.81 -36.00 -16.31
CA VAL A 309 -4.96 -36.54 -17.05
C VAL A 309 -4.65 -37.83 -17.80
N ALA A 310 -3.39 -38.26 -17.87
CA ALA A 310 -3.02 -39.52 -18.51
C ALA A 310 -3.72 -40.71 -17.83
N ASP A 311 -4.29 -41.62 -18.63
CA ASP A 311 -4.96 -42.82 -18.15
C ASP A 311 -4.56 -44.01 -19.03
N ALA A 312 -3.94 -45.03 -18.41
CA ALA A 312 -3.52 -46.26 -19.06
C ALA A 312 -4.70 -47.12 -19.58
N GLY A 313 -5.90 -46.89 -19.06
CA GLY A 313 -7.06 -47.74 -19.31
C GLY A 313 -6.87 -49.17 -18.80
N SER A 314 -7.85 -50.02 -19.09
CA SER A 314 -7.84 -51.42 -18.70
C SER A 314 -7.33 -52.31 -19.84
N ILE A 315 -6.51 -53.31 -19.51
CA ILE A 315 -6.10 -54.35 -20.45
C ILE A 315 -6.52 -55.75 -19.97
N ILE A 316 -6.94 -56.63 -20.90
CA ILE A 316 -7.34 -58.01 -20.57
C ILE A 316 -6.52 -59.03 -21.36
N GLY A 317 -6.18 -60.15 -20.72
CA GLY A 317 -5.47 -61.25 -21.37
C GLY A 317 -6.36 -62.01 -22.34
N ASN A 318 -5.86 -62.31 -23.54
CA ASN A 318 -6.62 -63.03 -24.56
C ASN A 318 -5.78 -64.06 -25.35
N PRO A 319 -5.86 -65.36 -25.02
CA PRO A 319 -6.50 -65.94 -23.83
C PRO A 319 -5.64 -65.74 -22.57
N ALA A 320 -6.24 -65.77 -21.39
CA ALA A 320 -5.51 -65.66 -20.11
C ALA A 320 -4.60 -66.87 -19.79
N THR A 321 -4.76 -67.99 -20.50
CA THR A 321 -3.91 -69.18 -20.37
C THR A 321 -3.45 -69.61 -21.75
N ASN A 322 -2.14 -69.72 -21.93
CA ASN A 322 -1.52 -70.01 -23.22
C ASN A 322 -0.67 -71.28 -23.11
N CYS A 323 -0.73 -72.11 -24.15
CA CYS A 323 0.05 -73.33 -24.23
C CYS A 323 1.50 -72.99 -24.54
N PHE A 324 2.39 -73.58 -23.74
CA PHE A 324 3.82 -73.56 -23.95
C PHE A 324 4.19 -74.70 -24.90
N VAL A 325 4.47 -74.38 -26.16
CA VAL A 325 4.74 -75.36 -27.23
C VAL A 325 6.09 -75.03 -27.85
N ASP A 326 6.90 -76.06 -28.09
CA ASP A 326 8.23 -75.93 -28.70
C ASP A 326 9.17 -74.92 -28.00
N GLY A 327 8.99 -74.73 -26.69
CA GLY A 327 9.87 -73.89 -25.86
C GLY A 327 9.43 -72.44 -25.71
N ALA A 328 8.26 -72.05 -26.24
CA ALA A 328 7.72 -70.70 -26.09
C ALA A 328 6.19 -70.66 -25.91
N ALA A 329 5.69 -69.57 -25.36
CA ALA A 329 4.28 -69.18 -25.42
C ALA A 329 4.17 -67.74 -25.91
N VAL A 330 3.18 -67.46 -26.76
CA VAL A 330 2.87 -66.09 -27.20
C VAL A 330 1.68 -65.58 -26.41
N PHE A 331 1.89 -64.48 -25.71
CA PHE A 331 0.85 -63.75 -25.00
C PHE A 331 0.36 -62.59 -25.84
N THR A 332 -0.96 -62.44 -25.96
CA THR A 332 -1.61 -61.27 -26.52
C THR A 332 -2.63 -60.74 -25.52
N ALA A 333 -2.64 -59.44 -25.31
CA ALA A 333 -3.62 -58.75 -24.48
C ALA A 333 -4.44 -57.75 -25.32
N LEU A 334 -5.64 -57.42 -24.85
CA LEU A 334 -6.60 -56.57 -25.55
C LEU A 334 -6.91 -55.33 -24.69
N PRO A 335 -6.47 -54.12 -25.11
CA PRO A 335 -6.92 -52.87 -24.51
C PRO A 335 -8.44 -52.72 -24.64
N GLN A 336 -9.11 -52.19 -23.60
CA GLN A 336 -10.56 -52.05 -23.58
C GLN A 336 -11.08 -50.75 -24.24
N GLY A 337 -10.17 -49.88 -24.71
CA GLY A 337 -10.52 -48.62 -25.39
C GLY A 337 -10.93 -47.50 -24.44
N ASP A 338 -10.61 -47.64 -23.16
CA ASP A 338 -10.84 -46.69 -22.08
C ASP A 338 -9.60 -45.84 -21.73
N MET A 339 -8.50 -45.98 -22.47
CA MET A 339 -7.29 -45.19 -22.26
C MET A 339 -7.48 -43.71 -22.66
N PHE A 340 -6.81 -42.81 -21.94
CA PHE A 340 -6.67 -41.40 -22.31
C PHE A 340 -5.19 -41.05 -22.46
N VAL A 341 -4.78 -40.73 -23.70
CA VAL A 341 -3.40 -40.38 -24.04
C VAL A 341 -3.34 -38.88 -24.35
N PRO A 342 -2.75 -38.05 -23.47
CA PRO A 342 -2.58 -36.63 -23.72
C PRO A 342 -1.65 -36.35 -24.91
N ASP A 343 -1.68 -35.13 -25.44
CA ASP A 343 -0.80 -34.75 -26.55
C ASP A 343 0.67 -34.78 -26.08
N GLY A 344 1.54 -35.39 -26.88
CA GLY A 344 2.95 -35.62 -26.52
C GLY A 344 3.25 -36.89 -25.72
N TYR A 345 2.22 -37.59 -25.20
CA TYR A 345 2.39 -38.85 -24.48
C TYR A 345 2.46 -40.04 -25.44
N GLU A 346 3.10 -41.12 -24.98
CA GLU A 346 3.25 -42.39 -25.67
C GLU A 346 2.60 -43.54 -24.89
N VAL A 347 2.32 -44.64 -25.59
CA VAL A 347 1.82 -45.90 -25.02
C VAL A 347 2.91 -46.95 -25.11
N LEU A 348 3.20 -47.60 -23.98
CA LEU A 348 4.12 -48.73 -23.90
C LEU A 348 3.45 -49.89 -23.16
N TYR A 349 3.58 -51.09 -23.69
CA TYR A 349 3.16 -52.31 -22.99
C TYR A 349 4.36 -52.91 -22.28
N VAL A 350 4.16 -53.31 -21.02
CA VAL A 350 5.22 -53.83 -20.15
C VAL A 350 4.83 -55.24 -19.72
N LEU A 351 5.64 -56.23 -20.07
CA LEU A 351 5.50 -57.60 -19.59
C LEU A 351 6.26 -57.75 -18.28
N THR A 352 5.58 -58.18 -17.23
CA THR A 352 6.16 -58.50 -15.93
C THR A 352 5.96 -59.96 -15.55
N SER A 353 6.81 -60.49 -14.66
CA SER A 353 6.70 -61.86 -14.14
C SER A 353 6.60 -61.92 -12.61
N GLY A 354 5.88 -62.93 -12.11
CA GLY A 354 5.76 -63.23 -10.68
C GLY A 354 5.04 -62.17 -9.84
N GLU A 355 5.08 -62.32 -8.52
CA GLU A 355 4.44 -61.41 -7.56
C GLU A 355 5.22 -60.08 -7.40
N GLU A 356 6.52 -60.09 -7.67
CA GLU A 356 7.40 -58.92 -7.59
C GLU A 356 7.30 -58.02 -8.85
N LEU A 357 6.53 -58.43 -9.86
CA LEU A 357 6.35 -57.71 -11.13
C LEU A 357 7.68 -57.36 -11.81
N ILE A 358 8.63 -58.31 -11.88
CA ILE A 358 9.93 -58.10 -12.54
C ILE A 358 9.68 -57.85 -14.02
N ILE A 359 10.19 -56.74 -14.58
CA ILE A 359 10.00 -56.35 -15.98
C ILE A 359 10.83 -57.28 -16.88
N GLU A 360 10.16 -58.08 -17.70
CA GLU A 360 10.78 -59.06 -18.61
C GLU A 360 10.95 -58.53 -20.03
N ALA A 361 10.06 -57.64 -20.47
CA ALA A 361 10.11 -57.05 -21.80
C ALA A 361 9.20 -55.82 -21.88
N VAL A 362 9.43 -54.98 -22.88
CA VAL A 362 8.53 -53.89 -23.28
C VAL A 362 8.26 -53.96 -24.77
N ASN A 363 7.09 -53.49 -25.21
CA ASN A 363 6.70 -53.49 -26.62
C ASN A 363 5.66 -52.38 -26.89
N THR A 364 5.58 -51.90 -28.13
CA THR A 364 4.56 -50.92 -28.56
C THR A 364 3.23 -51.59 -28.91
N GLU A 365 3.23 -52.92 -29.03
CA GLU A 365 2.02 -53.75 -29.19
C GLU A 365 1.86 -54.66 -27.98
N PRO A 366 0.64 -54.99 -27.54
CA PRO A 366 0.38 -55.82 -26.35
C PRO A 366 0.59 -57.32 -26.64
N THR A 367 1.71 -57.67 -27.28
CA THR A 367 2.07 -59.03 -27.66
C THR A 367 3.52 -59.34 -27.29
N PHE A 368 3.74 -60.48 -26.64
CA PHE A 368 5.04 -60.92 -26.14
C PHE A 368 5.24 -62.41 -26.35
N GLU A 369 6.49 -62.82 -26.57
CA GLU A 369 6.90 -64.22 -26.56
C GLU A 369 7.67 -64.51 -25.26
N VAL A 370 7.25 -65.52 -24.51
CA VAL A 370 7.92 -65.97 -23.28
C VAL A 370 8.48 -67.36 -23.45
N ASN A 371 9.69 -67.58 -22.91
CA ASN A 371 10.44 -68.84 -23.03
C ASN A 371 10.48 -69.65 -21.73
N ALA A 372 9.60 -69.35 -20.78
CA ALA A 372 9.45 -70.08 -19.54
C ALA A 372 7.97 -70.22 -19.14
N LEU A 373 7.68 -71.30 -18.41
CA LEU A 373 6.40 -71.50 -17.75
C LEU A 373 6.28 -70.53 -16.58
N GLY A 374 5.06 -70.06 -16.29
CA GLY A 374 4.84 -69.20 -15.13
C GLY A 374 3.69 -68.21 -15.30
N GLN A 375 3.61 -67.34 -14.30
CA GLN A 375 2.64 -66.25 -14.22
C GLN A 375 3.29 -64.96 -14.71
N TYR A 376 2.57 -64.27 -15.57
CA TYR A 376 2.99 -63.01 -16.16
C TYR A 376 1.83 -62.02 -16.16
N THR A 377 2.14 -60.73 -16.23
CA THR A 377 1.13 -59.68 -16.37
C THR A 377 1.59 -58.72 -17.45
N ILE A 378 0.69 -58.36 -18.38
CA ILE A 378 0.94 -57.29 -19.35
C ILE A 378 0.26 -56.03 -18.82
N HIS A 379 1.02 -54.96 -18.64
CA HIS A 379 0.53 -53.65 -18.21
C HIS A 379 0.54 -52.67 -19.38
N THR A 380 -0.36 -51.70 -19.36
CA THR A 380 -0.30 -50.52 -20.21
C THR A 380 0.33 -49.37 -19.43
N LEU A 381 1.29 -48.67 -20.03
CA LEU A 381 1.89 -47.44 -19.52
C LEU A 381 1.60 -46.31 -20.51
N VAL A 382 0.98 -45.22 -20.05
CA VAL A 382 0.80 -43.98 -20.79
C VAL A 382 1.70 -42.93 -20.15
N TYR A 383 2.71 -42.43 -20.88
CA TYR A 383 3.77 -41.60 -20.31
C TYR A 383 4.27 -40.53 -21.28
N ASP A 384 4.80 -39.43 -20.76
CA ASP A 384 5.54 -38.45 -21.57
C ASP A 384 7.05 -38.80 -21.57
N PRO A 385 7.66 -39.12 -22.73
CA PRO A 385 9.08 -39.45 -22.81
C PRO A 385 10.00 -38.27 -22.47
N ALA A 386 9.50 -37.02 -22.42
CA ALA A 386 10.28 -35.86 -21.98
C ALA A 386 10.43 -35.79 -20.45
N THR A 387 9.52 -36.40 -19.69
CA THR A 387 9.51 -36.34 -18.21
C THR A 387 9.83 -37.69 -17.55
N LEU A 388 9.46 -38.81 -18.17
CA LEU A 388 9.79 -40.16 -17.68
C LEU A 388 10.92 -40.81 -18.51
N ASP A 389 12.13 -40.82 -17.94
CA ASP A 389 13.27 -41.51 -18.54
C ASP A 389 13.28 -43.01 -18.20
N LEU A 390 12.96 -43.84 -19.20
CA LEU A 390 12.98 -45.30 -19.08
C LEU A 390 14.35 -45.93 -19.36
N SER A 391 15.39 -45.14 -19.68
CA SER A 391 16.73 -45.68 -19.99
C SER A 391 17.40 -46.38 -18.80
N GLY A 392 16.96 -46.08 -17.57
CA GLY A 392 17.38 -46.74 -16.34
C GLY A 392 16.76 -48.12 -16.10
N VAL A 393 15.73 -48.51 -16.85
CA VAL A 393 15.04 -49.79 -16.67
C VAL A 393 15.92 -50.95 -17.15
N GLN A 394 16.24 -51.87 -16.24
CA GLN A 394 17.02 -53.07 -16.51
C GLN A 394 16.10 -54.28 -16.59
N ILE A 395 15.96 -54.85 -17.79
CA ILE A 395 15.17 -56.07 -18.02
C ILE A 395 15.66 -57.23 -17.14
N GLY A 396 14.72 -57.91 -16.49
CA GLY A 396 14.96 -59.02 -15.56
C GLY A 396 15.45 -58.57 -14.17
N VAL A 397 15.49 -57.26 -13.90
CA VAL A 397 15.97 -56.69 -12.63
C VAL A 397 14.98 -55.66 -12.09
N THR A 398 14.66 -54.63 -12.87
CA THR A 398 13.72 -53.57 -12.47
C THR A 398 12.30 -54.12 -12.37
N THR A 399 11.56 -53.68 -11.36
CA THR A 399 10.17 -54.08 -11.11
C THR A 399 9.17 -53.03 -11.57
N GLY A 400 7.93 -53.46 -11.85
CA GLY A 400 6.82 -52.54 -12.12
C GLY A 400 6.53 -51.59 -10.95
N PHE A 401 6.80 -52.02 -9.71
CA PHE A 401 6.67 -51.18 -8.52
C PHE A 401 7.65 -50.00 -8.51
N GLU A 402 8.89 -50.21 -8.95
CA GLU A 402 9.89 -49.14 -9.04
C GLU A 402 9.48 -48.07 -10.06
N VAL A 403 8.91 -48.47 -11.19
CA VAL A 403 8.38 -47.52 -12.19
C VAL A 403 7.15 -46.80 -11.65
N TYR A 404 6.21 -47.53 -11.02
CA TYR A 404 5.01 -46.94 -10.43
C TYR A 404 5.32 -45.89 -9.36
N ALA A 405 6.33 -46.12 -8.53
CA ALA A 405 6.76 -45.19 -7.48
C ALA A 405 7.28 -43.84 -7.99
N LEU A 406 7.64 -43.74 -9.28
CA LEU A 406 8.02 -42.46 -9.90
C LEU A 406 6.80 -41.62 -10.31
N LEU A 407 5.63 -42.26 -10.48
CA LEU A 407 4.41 -41.65 -10.99
C LEU A 407 3.61 -41.00 -9.87
N ILE A 408 2.83 -39.96 -10.19
CA ILE A 408 1.94 -39.27 -9.23
C ILE A 408 1.04 -40.28 -8.48
N ASP A 409 0.44 -41.24 -9.19
CA ASP A 409 -0.41 -42.27 -8.58
C ASP A 409 0.33 -43.17 -7.57
N GLY A 410 1.63 -43.37 -7.76
CA GLY A 410 2.50 -44.12 -6.86
C GLY A 410 3.22 -43.26 -5.81
N GLY A 411 2.91 -41.95 -5.75
CA GLY A 411 3.49 -41.00 -4.79
C GLY A 411 4.75 -40.26 -5.28
N GLY A 412 5.09 -40.38 -6.55
CA GLY A 412 6.13 -39.58 -7.22
C GLY A 412 5.61 -38.26 -7.79
N GLU A 413 6.39 -37.65 -8.68
CA GLU A 413 6.10 -36.32 -9.26
C GLU A 413 5.78 -36.36 -10.76
N ILE A 414 5.98 -37.51 -11.42
CA ILE A 414 5.84 -37.62 -12.88
C ILE A 414 4.39 -37.90 -13.25
N CYS A 415 3.82 -37.09 -14.15
CA CYS A 415 2.53 -37.40 -14.75
C CYS A 415 2.68 -38.51 -15.79
N ALA A 416 2.25 -39.71 -15.41
CA ALA A 416 2.05 -40.86 -16.28
C ALA A 416 1.06 -41.81 -15.57
N SER A 417 0.50 -42.75 -16.31
CA SER A 417 -0.44 -43.73 -15.77
C SER A 417 -0.01 -45.15 -16.13
N LEU A 418 -0.06 -46.05 -15.14
CA LEU A 418 0.25 -47.47 -15.29
C LEU A 418 -0.97 -48.28 -14.90
N ASP A 419 -1.42 -49.20 -15.76
CA ASP A 419 -2.44 -50.19 -15.38
C ASP A 419 -1.83 -51.19 -14.39
N VAL A 420 -1.88 -50.84 -13.11
CA VAL A 420 -1.31 -51.65 -12.01
C VAL A 420 -1.97 -53.03 -11.89
N LYS A 421 -3.21 -53.17 -12.36
CA LYS A 421 -3.92 -54.46 -12.34
C LYS A 421 -3.43 -55.35 -13.48
N GLY A 422 -3.31 -54.76 -14.67
CA GLY A 422 -2.83 -55.39 -15.89
C GLY A 422 -3.66 -56.60 -16.34
N ALA A 423 -3.21 -57.19 -17.44
CA ALA A 423 -3.72 -58.43 -18.01
C ALA A 423 -2.90 -59.62 -17.48
N TYR A 424 -3.46 -60.36 -16.53
CA TYR A 424 -2.87 -61.62 -16.06
C TYR A 424 -2.84 -62.69 -17.16
N MET A 425 -1.69 -63.35 -17.29
CA MET A 425 -1.39 -64.38 -18.28
C MET A 425 -0.67 -65.56 -17.61
N LEU A 426 -1.02 -66.79 -18.00
CA LEU A 426 -0.40 -68.02 -17.51
C LEU A 426 0.14 -68.85 -18.68
N ALA A 427 1.43 -69.19 -18.66
CA ALA A 427 2.03 -70.18 -19.54
C ALA A 427 2.05 -71.56 -18.86
N ILE A 428 1.41 -72.55 -19.49
CA ILE A 428 1.35 -73.94 -19.00
C ILE A 428 1.82 -74.93 -20.05
N GLU A 429 2.29 -76.10 -19.63
CA GLU A 429 2.42 -77.24 -20.54
C GLU A 429 1.03 -77.69 -20.98
N CYS A 430 0.86 -77.93 -22.28
CA CYS A 430 -0.35 -78.48 -22.84
C CYS A 430 -0.10 -79.92 -23.32
N ASP A 431 -1.03 -80.81 -22.98
CA ASP A 431 -1.01 -82.23 -23.34
C ASP A 431 -1.42 -82.50 -24.79
#